data_AF-A0A2D4PFT0-F1
#
_entry.id   AF-A0A2D4PFT0-F1
#
_cell.length_a   1.000
_cell.length_b   1.000
_cell.length_c   1.000
_cell.angle_alpha   90.00
_cell.angle_beta   90.00
_cell.angle_gamma   90.00
#
_symmetry.space_group_name_H-M   'P 1'
#
loop_
_entity.id
_entity.type
_entity.pdbx_description
1 polymer ?
#
loop_
_entity_poly.entity_id
_entity_poly.type
_entity_poly.pdbx_seq_one_letter_code
_entity_poly.pdbx_strand_id
1 'polypeptide(L)'
;MNMAFQAEQKIKADILRGLSTEQLFQLLSDSDVNVLMKTLGLLRNLLSTRPHIDQIISTHGKQIMQAVTLILEGEHNVEVKEQTLCILANIADGTTAKEFIMTNDDILQKIKYYMSHSNAKLQLAAMFCVSNLIWNEEEGSQDRQDKLRDIGVVDILHKLSQSSDPNLCEKAKTALQQYLA
;
A
#
# COMPACT_ATOMS: atom_id res chain seq x y z
N MET A 1 -9.78 16.97 -6.04
CA MET A 1 -10.70 16.14 -5.23
C MET A 1 -11.59 15.38 -6.20
N ASN A 2 -11.72 14.04 -6.09
CA ASN A 2 -12.53 13.23 -7.01
C ASN A 2 -13.78 12.67 -6.30
N MET A 3 -14.75 12.19 -7.07
CA MET A 3 -16.08 11.78 -6.59
C MET A 3 -16.07 10.56 -5.64
N ALA A 4 -14.95 9.83 -5.53
CA ALA A 4 -14.78 8.69 -4.64
C ALA A 4 -14.29 9.08 -3.22
N PHE A 5 -13.75 10.29 -3.05
CA PHE A 5 -13.23 10.75 -1.77
C PHE A 5 -14.37 10.94 -0.76
N GLN A 6 -14.31 10.22 0.37
CA GLN A 6 -15.35 10.22 1.42
C GLN A 6 -16.76 9.79 0.95
N ALA A 7 -16.87 9.18 -0.23
CA ALA A 7 -18.15 8.66 -0.72
C ALA A 7 -18.64 7.46 0.10
N GLU A 8 -19.96 7.29 0.17
CA GLU A 8 -20.60 6.14 0.80
C GLU A 8 -20.23 4.83 0.09
N GLN A 9 -20.29 3.72 0.83
CA GLN A 9 -20.06 2.34 0.35
C GLN A 9 -20.77 2.05 -0.96
N LYS A 10 -22.06 2.36 -1.01
CA LYS A 10 -22.89 2.12 -2.19
C LYS A 10 -22.37 2.88 -3.41
N ILE A 11 -21.97 4.15 -3.23
CA ILE A 11 -21.43 4.99 -4.31
C ILE A 11 -20.13 4.42 -4.84
N LYS A 12 -19.21 3.97 -3.97
CA LYS A 12 -17.93 3.37 -4.40
C LYS A 12 -18.12 2.06 -5.15
N ALA A 13 -19.03 1.22 -4.68
CA ALA A 13 -19.41 0.00 -5.38
C ALA A 13 -20.05 0.31 -6.75
N ASP A 14 -20.90 1.34 -6.82
CA ASP A 14 -21.53 1.78 -8.07
C ASP A 14 -20.51 2.38 -9.06
N ILE A 15 -19.49 3.11 -8.58
CA ILE A 15 -18.37 3.58 -9.40
C ILE A 15 -17.61 2.40 -10.01
N LEU A 16 -17.24 1.40 -9.21
CA LEU A 16 -16.56 0.20 -9.72
C LEU A 16 -17.41 -0.58 -10.72
N ARG A 17 -18.71 -0.69 -10.46
CA ARG A 17 -19.66 -1.35 -11.36
C ARG A 17 -19.83 -0.58 -12.67
N GLY A 18 -19.93 0.74 -12.60
CA GLY A 18 -20.14 1.62 -13.76
C GLY A 18 -18.90 1.76 -14.63
N LEU A 19 -17.70 1.82 -14.03
CA LEU A 19 -16.44 1.80 -14.75
C LEU A 19 -16.09 0.39 -15.26
N SER A 20 -16.67 -0.68 -14.68
CA SER A 20 -16.20 -2.06 -14.82
C SER A 20 -14.74 -2.27 -14.40
N THR A 21 -14.42 -3.49 -13.98
CA THR A 21 -13.04 -3.82 -13.64
C THR A 21 -12.13 -3.81 -14.85
N GLU A 22 -12.60 -4.28 -16.00
CA GLU A 22 -11.81 -4.35 -17.23
C GLU A 22 -11.33 -2.96 -17.66
N GLN A 23 -12.22 -1.96 -17.70
CA GLN A 23 -11.80 -0.62 -18.09
C GLN A 23 -10.88 0.02 -17.05
N LEU A 24 -11.09 -0.23 -15.75
CA LEU A 24 -10.18 0.26 -14.71
C LEU A 24 -8.76 -0.27 -14.93
N PHE A 25 -8.60 -1.56 -15.24
CA PHE A 25 -7.29 -2.16 -15.50
C PHE A 25 -6.67 -1.72 -16.83
N GLN A 26 -7.50 -1.50 -17.85
CA GLN A 26 -7.03 -0.88 -19.09
C GLN A 26 -6.44 0.50 -18.83
N LEU A 27 -7.10 1.33 -18.01
CA LEU A 27 -6.63 2.67 -17.64
C LEU A 27 -5.38 2.65 -16.72
N LEU A 28 -5.18 1.58 -15.95
CA LEU A 28 -3.95 1.37 -15.16
C LEU A 28 -2.75 0.94 -16.02
N SER A 29 -2.99 0.55 -17.27
CA SER A 29 -1.95 0.19 -18.24
C SER A 29 -1.76 1.26 -19.32
N ASP A 30 -2.37 2.43 -19.14
CA ASP A 30 -2.32 3.51 -20.13
C ASP A 30 -0.92 4.13 -20.21
N SER A 31 -0.46 4.38 -21.43
CA SER A 31 0.83 5.03 -21.69
C SER A 31 0.87 6.50 -21.28
N ASP A 32 -0.30 7.17 -21.20
CA ASP A 32 -0.37 8.55 -20.70
C ASP A 32 -0.31 8.54 -19.17
N VAL A 33 0.79 9.04 -18.64
CA VAL A 33 1.04 9.18 -17.19
C VAL A 33 -0.07 9.96 -16.48
N ASN A 34 -0.72 10.91 -17.14
CA ASN A 34 -1.82 11.66 -16.53
C ASN A 34 -3.07 10.79 -16.34
N VAL A 35 -3.36 9.91 -17.31
CA VAL A 35 -4.46 8.94 -17.21
C VAL A 35 -4.15 7.94 -16.11
N LEU A 36 -2.95 7.35 -16.13
CA LEU A 36 -2.48 6.44 -15.09
C LEU A 36 -2.59 7.05 -13.69
N MET A 37 -2.06 8.26 -13.49
CA MET A 37 -2.10 8.95 -12.19
C MET A 37 -3.52 9.23 -11.71
N LYS A 38 -4.43 9.64 -12.59
CA LYS A 38 -5.83 9.85 -12.21
C LYS A 38 -6.51 8.54 -11.83
N THR A 39 -6.19 7.46 -12.53
CA THR A 39 -6.72 6.12 -12.25
C THR A 39 -6.21 5.58 -10.92
N LEU A 40 -4.92 5.74 -10.63
CA LEU A 40 -4.33 5.41 -9.32
C LEU A 40 -4.94 6.26 -8.20
N GLY A 41 -5.20 7.55 -8.45
CA GLY A 41 -5.90 8.44 -7.53
C GLY A 41 -7.33 7.98 -7.24
N LEU A 42 -8.04 7.49 -8.25
CA LEU A 42 -9.36 6.88 -8.09
C LEU A 42 -9.29 5.61 -7.23
N LEU A 43 -8.39 4.68 -7.59
CA LEU A 43 -8.24 3.40 -6.89
C LEU A 43 -7.90 3.60 -5.40
N ARG A 44 -6.97 4.50 -5.08
CA ARG A 44 -6.64 4.85 -3.70
C ARG A 44 -7.86 5.36 -2.92
N ASN A 45 -8.70 6.19 -3.53
CA ASN A 45 -9.88 6.75 -2.87
C ASN A 45 -11.02 5.75 -2.72
N LEU A 46 -11.11 4.77 -3.62
CA LEU A 46 -12.02 3.64 -3.43
C LEU A 46 -11.60 2.84 -2.19
N LEU A 47 -10.30 2.57 -2.05
CA LEU A 47 -9.67 1.88 -0.92
C LEU A 47 -9.41 2.81 0.28
N SER A 48 -10.41 3.51 0.83
CA SER A 48 -10.17 4.56 1.85
C SER A 48 -10.64 4.27 3.28
N THR A 49 -11.45 3.24 3.52
CA THR A 49 -11.83 2.84 4.88
C THR A 49 -11.88 1.32 4.97
N ARG A 50 -11.59 0.75 6.14
CA ARG A 50 -11.40 -0.71 6.30
C ARG A 50 -12.51 -1.56 5.68
N PRO A 51 -13.82 -1.29 5.92
CA PRO A 51 -14.86 -2.11 5.32
C PRO A 51 -14.90 -1.99 3.78
N HIS A 52 -14.60 -0.81 3.21
CA HIS A 52 -14.50 -0.65 1.75
C HIS A 52 -13.32 -1.43 1.19
N ILE A 53 -12.16 -1.33 1.88
CA ILE A 53 -10.92 -1.98 1.48
C ILE A 53 -11.15 -3.50 1.43
N ASP A 54 -11.66 -4.09 2.51
CA ASP A 54 -11.92 -5.53 2.59
C ASP A 54 -12.92 -6.00 1.53
N GLN A 55 -14.02 -5.27 1.34
CA GLN A 55 -15.00 -5.63 0.32
C GLN A 55 -14.40 -5.62 -1.10
N ILE A 56 -13.69 -4.55 -1.47
CA ILE A 56 -13.11 -4.41 -2.81
C ILE A 56 -12.03 -5.47 -3.03
N ILE A 57 -11.15 -5.68 -2.04
CA ILE A 57 -10.05 -6.64 -2.14
C ILE A 57 -10.55 -8.08 -2.14
N SER A 58 -11.64 -8.40 -1.43
CA SER A 58 -12.24 -9.74 -1.48
C SER A 58 -12.72 -10.14 -2.88
N THR A 59 -13.13 -9.17 -3.71
CA THR A 59 -13.67 -9.42 -5.06
C THR A 59 -12.61 -9.21 -6.15
N HIS A 60 -11.72 -8.23 -5.98
CA HIS A 60 -10.82 -7.76 -7.02
C HIS A 60 -9.34 -7.76 -6.62
N GLY A 61 -9.01 -8.33 -5.46
CA GLY A 61 -7.67 -8.30 -4.88
C GLY A 61 -6.60 -8.86 -5.81
N LYS A 62 -6.85 -9.99 -6.48
CA LYS A 62 -5.86 -10.60 -7.40
C LYS A 62 -5.45 -9.63 -8.51
N GLN A 63 -6.43 -9.02 -9.19
CA GLN A 63 -6.19 -8.11 -10.29
C GLN A 63 -5.56 -6.80 -9.81
N ILE A 64 -6.00 -6.27 -8.66
CA ILE A 64 -5.39 -5.07 -8.05
C ILE A 64 -3.91 -5.34 -7.71
N MET A 65 -3.60 -6.47 -7.09
CA MET A 65 -2.22 -6.83 -6.74
C MET A 65 -1.36 -7.03 -8.00
N GLN A 66 -1.89 -7.62 -9.06
CA GLN A 66 -1.20 -7.74 -10.35
C GLN A 66 -0.85 -6.36 -10.94
N ALA A 67 -1.83 -5.44 -10.99
CA ALA A 67 -1.59 -4.09 -11.51
C ALA A 67 -0.57 -3.32 -10.68
N VAL A 68 -0.68 -3.40 -9.34
CA VAL A 68 0.30 -2.80 -8.42
C VAL A 68 1.71 -3.36 -8.66
N THR A 69 1.83 -4.68 -8.85
CA THR A 69 3.13 -5.34 -9.10
C THR A 69 3.75 -4.80 -10.40
N LEU A 70 2.99 -4.82 -11.49
CA LEU A 70 3.43 -4.31 -12.80
C LEU A 70 3.88 -2.84 -12.73
N ILE A 71 3.11 -1.99 -12.06
CA ILE A 71 3.45 -0.57 -11.92
C ILE A 71 4.69 -0.40 -11.03
N LEU A 72 4.89 -1.19 -9.97
CA LEU A 72 6.09 -1.13 -9.13
C LEU A 72 7.33 -1.72 -9.80
N GLU A 73 7.19 -2.53 -10.84
CA GLU A 73 8.27 -3.09 -11.65
C GLU A 73 8.64 -2.24 -12.86
N GLY A 74 7.67 -1.57 -13.48
CA GLY A 74 7.88 -0.76 -14.69
C GLY A 74 8.73 0.49 -14.47
N GLU A 75 9.22 1.08 -15.56
CA GLU A 75 9.96 2.34 -15.51
C GLU A 75 8.98 3.53 -15.37
N HIS A 76 8.54 3.80 -14.15
CA HIS A 76 7.67 4.93 -13.84
C HIS A 76 8.36 5.94 -12.92
N ASN A 77 7.92 7.19 -13.00
CA ASN A 77 8.42 8.27 -12.15
C ASN A 77 8.06 8.07 -10.67
N VAL A 78 8.68 8.88 -9.81
CA VAL A 78 8.53 8.81 -8.36
C VAL A 78 7.07 8.97 -7.94
N GLU A 79 6.32 9.86 -8.58
CA GLU A 79 4.92 10.16 -8.26
C GLU A 79 4.00 8.95 -8.49
N VAL A 80 4.18 8.24 -9.60
CA VAL A 80 3.41 7.01 -9.90
C VAL A 80 3.73 5.91 -8.89
N LYS A 81 5.01 5.71 -8.57
CA LYS A 81 5.45 4.70 -7.60
C LYS A 81 4.95 5.02 -6.19
N GLU A 82 5.02 6.27 -5.78
CA GLU A 82 4.53 6.75 -4.48
C GLU A 82 3.04 6.52 -4.33
N GLN A 83 2.25 6.90 -5.34
CA GLN A 83 0.80 6.70 -5.32
C GLN A 83 0.44 5.20 -5.28
N THR A 84 1.23 4.36 -5.94
CA THR A 84 1.06 2.90 -5.92
C THR A 84 1.40 2.29 -4.55
N LEU A 85 2.46 2.75 -3.89
CA LEU A 85 2.79 2.38 -2.51
C LEU A 85 1.70 2.85 -1.53
N CYS A 86 1.11 4.02 -1.74
CA CYS A 86 -0.04 4.50 -0.95
C CYS A 86 -1.26 3.59 -1.10
N ILE A 87 -1.49 2.98 -2.27
CA ILE A 87 -2.54 1.97 -2.44
C ILE A 87 -2.23 0.72 -1.61
N LEU A 88 -0.99 0.22 -1.63
CA LEU A 88 -0.58 -0.88 -0.77
C LEU A 88 -0.76 -0.57 0.72
N ALA A 89 -0.43 0.65 1.14
CA ALA A 89 -0.64 1.06 2.53
C ALA A 89 -2.12 1.08 2.93
N ASN A 90 -3.01 1.48 2.03
CA ASN A 90 -4.45 1.38 2.25
C ASN A 90 -4.91 -0.09 2.32
N ILE A 91 -4.41 -0.96 1.45
CA ILE A 91 -4.71 -2.41 1.50
C ILE A 91 -4.24 -3.01 2.84
N ALA A 92 -3.05 -2.61 3.31
CA ALA A 92 -2.49 -3.02 4.60
C ALA A 92 -3.31 -2.56 5.81
N ASP A 93 -4.12 -1.51 5.69
CA ASP A 93 -5.03 -1.05 6.75
C ASP A 93 -6.33 -1.86 6.81
N GLY A 94 -6.73 -2.57 5.75
CA GLY A 94 -7.91 -3.44 5.78
C GLY A 94 -7.68 -4.71 6.62
N THR A 95 -8.74 -5.27 7.21
CA THR A 95 -8.62 -6.38 8.17
C THR A 95 -8.16 -7.68 7.51
N THR A 96 -8.83 -8.09 6.44
CA THR A 96 -8.55 -9.30 5.66
C THR A 96 -7.72 -8.98 4.41
N ALA A 97 -7.84 -7.75 3.90
CA ALA A 97 -7.15 -7.30 2.70
C ALA A 97 -5.62 -7.38 2.82
N LYS A 98 -5.07 -7.16 4.02
CA LYS A 98 -3.62 -7.28 4.26
C LYS A 98 -3.05 -8.67 3.95
N GLU A 99 -3.87 -9.73 3.97
CA GLU A 99 -3.42 -11.07 3.60
C GLU A 99 -2.97 -11.16 2.13
N PHE A 100 -3.52 -10.34 1.24
CA PHE A 100 -3.05 -10.26 -0.15
C PHE A 100 -1.62 -9.73 -0.27
N ILE A 101 -1.17 -8.94 0.72
CA ILE A 101 0.22 -8.49 0.83
C ILE A 101 1.05 -9.57 1.52
N MET A 102 0.58 -10.08 2.66
CA MET A 102 1.35 -11.03 3.49
C MET A 102 1.59 -12.38 2.80
N THR A 103 0.73 -12.79 1.86
CA THR A 103 0.91 -14.02 1.06
C THR A 103 1.67 -13.80 -0.24
N ASN A 104 2.05 -12.56 -0.57
CA ASN A 104 2.76 -12.22 -1.80
C ASN A 104 4.20 -11.76 -1.48
N ASP A 105 5.14 -12.70 -1.55
CA ASP A 105 6.54 -12.45 -1.21
C ASP A 105 7.21 -11.42 -2.12
N ASP A 106 6.85 -11.37 -3.41
CA ASP A 106 7.39 -10.38 -4.35
C ASP A 106 7.01 -8.96 -3.91
N ILE A 107 5.75 -8.74 -3.53
CA ILE A 107 5.29 -7.45 -3.02
C ILE A 107 5.97 -7.10 -1.70
N LEU A 108 6.15 -8.06 -0.78
CA LEU A 108 6.88 -7.81 0.47
C LEU A 108 8.33 -7.39 0.19
N GLN A 109 9.01 -8.04 -0.75
CA GLN A 109 10.36 -7.65 -1.16
C GLN A 109 10.38 -6.27 -1.82
N LYS A 110 9.36 -5.91 -2.62
CA LYS A 110 9.24 -4.56 -3.19
C LYS A 110 9.03 -3.50 -2.11
N ILE A 111 8.13 -3.74 -1.15
CA ILE A 111 7.92 -2.82 -0.02
C ILE A 111 9.24 -2.62 0.74
N LYS A 112 9.93 -3.70 1.10
CA LYS A 112 11.24 -3.67 1.74
C LYS A 112 12.27 -2.88 0.92
N TYR A 113 12.33 -3.11 -0.39
CA TYR A 113 13.21 -2.36 -1.30
C TYR A 113 12.93 -0.85 -1.22
N TYR A 114 11.66 -0.44 -1.28
CA TYR A 114 11.28 0.97 -1.24
C TYR A 114 11.52 1.64 0.12
N MET A 115 11.48 0.90 1.24
CA MET A 115 11.88 1.45 2.56
C MET A 115 13.33 1.92 2.59
N SER A 116 14.21 1.29 1.80
CA SER A 116 15.64 1.65 1.71
C SER A 116 15.98 2.49 0.48
N HIS A 117 14.97 3.00 -0.24
CA HIS A 117 15.18 3.79 -1.44
C HIS A 117 15.85 5.13 -1.12
N SER A 118 16.63 5.69 -2.04
CA SER A 118 17.21 7.03 -1.90
C SER A 118 16.19 8.19 -1.89
N ASN A 119 14.91 7.92 -2.19
CA ASN A 119 13.89 8.95 -2.33
C ASN A 119 12.96 8.91 -1.12
N ALA A 120 12.97 9.98 -0.31
CA ALA A 120 12.22 10.06 0.93
C ALA A 120 10.70 9.86 0.75
N LYS A 121 10.10 10.27 -0.38
CA LYS A 121 8.66 10.05 -0.63
C LYS A 121 8.35 8.56 -0.74
N LEU A 122 9.18 7.81 -1.48
CA LEU A 122 9.01 6.37 -1.63
C LEU A 122 9.27 5.64 -0.31
N GLN A 123 10.29 6.06 0.43
CA GLN A 123 10.57 5.51 1.76
C GLN A 123 9.40 5.72 2.71
N LEU A 124 8.84 6.93 2.78
CA LEU A 124 7.71 7.25 3.65
C LEU A 124 6.45 6.45 3.28
N ALA A 125 6.15 6.30 1.99
CA ALA A 125 5.00 5.52 1.53
C ALA A 125 5.15 4.02 1.87
N ALA A 126 6.34 3.45 1.66
CA ALA A 126 6.64 2.07 2.03
C ALA A 126 6.61 1.86 3.55
N MET A 127 7.15 2.81 4.31
CA MET A 127 7.10 2.83 5.78
C MET A 127 5.66 2.83 6.29
N PHE A 128 4.79 3.64 5.69
CA PHE A 128 3.37 3.68 6.07
C PHE A 128 2.67 2.33 5.82
N CYS A 129 2.99 1.66 4.72
CA CYS A 129 2.51 0.29 4.48
C CYS A 129 2.98 -0.68 5.57
N VAL A 130 4.27 -0.65 5.94
CA VAL A 130 4.81 -1.51 6.99
C VAL A 130 4.16 -1.22 8.34
N SER A 131 3.98 0.04 8.71
CA SER A 131 3.31 0.44 9.96
C SER A 131 1.91 -0.17 10.10
N ASN A 132 1.15 -0.24 9.01
CA ASN A 132 -0.19 -0.84 9.02
C ASN A 132 -0.17 -2.38 9.12
N LEU A 133 0.88 -3.03 8.59
CA LEU A 133 1.03 -4.49 8.67
C LEU A 133 1.43 -4.95 10.07
N ILE A 134 2.29 -4.19 10.76
CA ILE A 134 2.83 -4.54 12.07
C ILE A 134 1.99 -4.05 13.25
N TRP A 135 0.88 -3.36 13.01
CA TRP A 135 0.03 -2.83 14.07
C TRP A 135 -0.39 -3.94 15.03
N ASN A 136 0.03 -3.83 16.29
CA ASN A 136 0.01 -4.95 17.23
C ASN A 136 -1.38 -5.23 17.83
N GLU A 137 -2.28 -4.25 17.82
CA GLU A 137 -3.64 -4.38 18.37
C GLU A 137 -4.59 -5.19 17.48
N GLU A 138 -4.13 -5.66 16.31
CA GLU A 138 -4.93 -6.43 15.38
C GLU A 138 -4.61 -7.93 15.41
N GLU A 139 -5.64 -8.75 15.19
CA GLU A 139 -5.48 -10.21 15.11
C GLU A 139 -4.45 -10.61 14.04
N GLY A 140 -3.65 -11.63 14.35
CA GLY A 140 -2.56 -12.10 13.48
C GLY A 140 -1.37 -11.15 13.38
N SER A 141 -1.29 -10.09 14.21
CA SER A 141 -0.17 -9.15 14.19
C SER A 141 1.18 -9.82 14.42
N GLN A 142 1.26 -10.77 15.35
CA GLN A 142 2.49 -11.51 15.66
C GLN A 142 3.07 -12.24 14.43
N ASP A 143 2.24 -13.01 13.71
CA ASP A 143 2.68 -13.73 12.51
C ASP A 143 3.16 -12.76 11.42
N ARG A 144 2.47 -11.62 11.26
CA ARG A 144 2.87 -10.57 10.32
C ARG A 144 4.20 -9.94 10.71
N GLN A 145 4.37 -9.62 11.99
CA GLN A 145 5.60 -9.07 12.54
C GLN A 145 6.77 -10.02 12.34
N ASP A 146 6.60 -11.30 12.66
CA ASP A 146 7.64 -12.32 12.51
C ASP A 146 8.04 -12.50 11.05
N LYS A 147 7.07 -12.60 10.13
CA LYS A 147 7.39 -12.66 8.70
C LYS A 147 8.17 -11.42 8.22
N LEU A 148 7.79 -10.23 8.65
CA LEU A 148 8.50 -8.99 8.29
C LEU A 148 9.90 -8.93 8.94
N ARG A 149 10.05 -9.46 10.15
CA ARG A 149 11.34 -9.62 10.84
C ARG A 149 12.27 -10.54 10.05
N ASP A 150 11.77 -11.70 9.61
CA ASP A 150 12.52 -12.72 8.88
C ASP A 150 13.06 -12.22 7.53
N ILE A 151 12.30 -11.36 6.84
CA ILE A 151 12.77 -10.74 5.60
C ILE A 151 13.67 -9.52 5.85
N GLY A 152 13.97 -9.16 7.10
CA GLY A 152 14.90 -8.09 7.47
C GLY A 152 14.31 -6.68 7.49
N VAL A 153 12.99 -6.53 7.67
CA VAL A 153 12.36 -5.19 7.84
C VAL A 153 12.85 -4.50 9.11
N VAL A 154 13.04 -5.24 10.21
CA VAL A 154 13.47 -4.67 11.49
C VAL A 154 14.85 -4.01 11.40
N ASP A 155 15.79 -4.57 10.63
CA ASP A 155 17.11 -3.97 10.41
C ASP A 155 17.01 -2.62 9.67
N ILE A 156 16.08 -2.52 8.71
CA ILE A 156 15.83 -1.28 7.98
C ILE A 156 15.20 -0.24 8.92
N LEU A 157 14.24 -0.65 9.76
CA LEU A 157 13.65 0.23 10.77
C LEU A 157 14.70 0.78 11.74
N HIS A 158 15.64 -0.05 12.21
CA HIS A 158 16.75 0.43 13.03
C HIS A 158 17.62 1.47 12.31
N LYS A 159 17.97 1.24 11.04
CA LYS A 159 18.72 2.24 10.24
C LYS A 159 17.92 3.54 10.08
N LEU A 160 16.64 3.45 9.76
CA LEU A 160 15.77 4.62 9.58
C LEU A 160 15.54 5.39 10.89
N SER A 161 15.57 4.71 12.05
CA SER A 161 15.47 5.35 13.37
C SER A 161 16.65 6.27 13.71
N GLN A 162 17.72 6.20 12.92
CA GLN A 162 18.93 7.02 13.01
C GLN A 162 19.05 7.99 11.83
N SER A 163 18.03 8.07 10.96
CA SER A 163 18.00 8.99 9.82
C SER A 163 18.07 10.45 10.28
N SER A 164 18.73 11.28 9.48
CA SER A 164 18.72 12.74 9.65
C SER A 164 17.38 13.37 9.26
N ASP A 165 16.53 12.66 8.52
CA ASP A 165 15.14 13.07 8.25
C ASP A 165 14.28 12.80 9.51
N PRO A 166 13.79 13.85 10.18
CA PRO A 166 13.04 13.69 11.43
C PRO A 166 11.76 12.87 11.26
N ASN A 167 11.09 12.98 10.11
CA ASN A 167 9.82 12.30 9.85
C ASN A 167 10.04 10.79 9.67
N LEU A 168 11.06 10.40 8.90
CA LEU A 168 11.45 9.00 8.77
C LEU A 168 11.93 8.42 10.11
N CYS A 169 12.74 9.20 10.85
CA CYS A 169 13.28 8.81 12.15
C CYS A 169 12.17 8.55 13.17
N GLU A 170 11.21 9.47 13.32
CA GLU A 170 10.09 9.33 14.24
C GLU A 170 9.21 8.12 13.88
N LYS A 171 8.81 8.00 12.62
CA LYS A 171 7.98 6.87 12.16
C LYS A 171 8.66 5.52 12.35
N ALA A 172 9.97 5.43 12.10
CA ALA A 172 10.73 4.21 12.33
C ALA A 172 10.79 3.83 13.81
N LYS A 173 10.95 4.81 14.72
CA LYS A 173 10.90 4.56 16.16
C LYS A 173 9.52 4.07 16.61
N THR A 174 8.45 4.69 16.13
CA THR A 174 7.08 4.23 16.42
C THR A 174 6.84 2.82 15.89
N ALA A 175 7.31 2.51 14.68
CA ALA A 175 7.21 1.17 14.12
C ALA A 175 7.99 0.13 14.95
N LEU A 176 9.19 0.45 15.43
CA LEU A 176 9.97 -0.45 16.30
C LEU A 176 9.26 -0.72 17.63
N GLN A 177 8.55 0.25 18.20
CA GLN A 177 7.77 0.04 19.43
C GLN A 177 6.66 -1.00 19.26
N GLN A 178 6.12 -1.15 18.05
CA GLN A 178 5.07 -2.16 17.78
C GLN A 178 5.56 -3.60 17.97
N TYR A 179 6.88 -3.84 17.80
CA TYR A 179 7.52 -5.15 17.99
C TYR A 179 7.86 -5.48 19.45
N LEU A 180 7.67 -4.52 20.38
CA LEU A 180 8.08 -4.65 21.79
C LEU A 180 6.90 -4.80 22.76
N ALA A 181 5.67 -4.60 22.28
CA ALA A 181 4.45 -4.72 23.08
C ALA A 181 3.81 -6.09 22.88
#